data_AF-A0A2E1TXV8-F1
#
_entry.id   AF-A0A2E1TXV8-F1
#
_cell.length_a   1.000
_cell.length_b   1.000
_cell.length_c   1.000
_cell.angle_alpha   90.00
_cell.angle_beta   90.00
_cell.angle_gamma   90.00
#
_symmetry.space_group_name_H-M   'P 1'
#
loop_
_entity.id
_entity.type
_entity.pdbx_description
1 polymer ?
#
loop_
_entity_poly.entity_id
_entity_poly.type
_entity_poly.pdbx_seq_one_letter_code
_entity_poly.pdbx_strand_id
1 'polypeptide(L)'
;MPKSNNQSSSGKSIAQESSIFEWLGVKTRSALTLITLLILIVTSGLAVVLKEHQNRTVFHELQELKDQSNELEVKWGQLLIEQSTFGVEGRVEQKAVDDLKMQLPELSEIIMVSYE
;
A
#
# COMPACT_ATOMS: atom_id res chain seq x y z
N MET A 1 39.81 -17.90 80.67
CA MET A 1 39.32 -16.73 79.92
C MET A 1 39.55 -16.97 78.43
N PRO A 2 38.51 -16.95 77.58
CA PRO A 2 38.57 -17.35 76.18
C PRO A 2 38.82 -16.17 75.22
N LYS A 3 39.60 -16.39 74.16
CA LYS A 3 39.52 -15.59 72.92
C LYS A 3 38.80 -16.45 71.89
N SER A 4 37.55 -16.09 71.58
CA SER A 4 36.84 -16.73 70.47
C SER A 4 37.33 -16.13 69.16
N ASN A 5 37.71 -17.07 68.31
CA ASN A 5 38.06 -16.90 66.91
C ASN A 5 36.75 -16.79 66.09
N ASN A 6 36.94 -16.54 64.79
CA ASN A 6 36.12 -16.93 63.65
C ASN A 6 34.60 -16.58 63.59
N GLN A 7 34.25 -15.72 62.63
CA GLN A 7 33.48 -16.16 61.45
C GLN A 7 33.42 -15.10 60.34
N SER A 8 34.04 -15.47 59.21
CA SER A 8 33.58 -15.09 57.88
C SER A 8 32.14 -15.57 57.70
N SER A 9 31.21 -14.66 57.47
CA SER A 9 29.88 -14.91 56.89
C SER A 9 29.66 -13.81 55.86
N SER A 10 30.04 -14.05 54.60
CA SER A 10 29.18 -14.66 53.59
C SER A 10 27.83 -13.93 53.44
N GLY A 11 27.70 -13.21 52.32
CA GLY A 11 26.46 -13.23 51.54
C GLY A 11 25.35 -12.24 51.90
N LYS A 12 25.61 -10.93 51.96
CA LYS A 12 24.53 -9.91 51.86
C LYS A 12 24.96 -8.71 51.02
N SER A 13 24.90 -8.85 49.70
CA SER A 13 25.06 -7.73 48.77
C SER A 13 24.10 -7.86 47.58
N ILE A 14 22.79 -7.92 47.84
CA ILE A 14 21.75 -7.83 46.80
C ILE A 14 20.57 -6.93 47.24
N ALA A 15 20.70 -6.10 48.28
CA ALA A 15 19.55 -5.31 48.75
C ALA A 15 19.91 -3.93 49.30
N GLN A 16 20.84 -3.22 48.64
CA GLN A 16 21.11 -1.80 48.89
C GLN A 16 20.99 -1.02 47.56
N GLU A 17 19.88 -1.20 46.84
CA GLU A 17 19.67 -0.59 45.50
C GLU A 17 18.58 0.49 45.46
N SER A 18 18.14 1.01 46.63
CA SER A 18 17.06 2.01 46.68
C SER A 18 17.55 3.47 46.65
N SER A 19 18.86 3.76 46.61
CA SER A 19 19.38 5.14 46.67
C SER A 19 19.33 5.92 45.34
N ILE A 20 19.23 5.25 44.18
CA ILE A 20 19.26 5.93 42.88
C ILE A 20 17.94 6.65 42.61
N PHE A 21 16.83 6.02 42.97
CA PHE A 21 15.48 6.52 42.70
C PHE A 21 15.07 7.69 43.61
N GLU A 22 15.66 7.80 44.81
CA GLU A 22 15.42 8.94 45.70
C GLU A 22 16.14 10.22 45.25
N TRP A 23 17.40 10.13 44.80
CA TRP A 23 18.12 11.28 44.20
C TRP A 23 17.47 11.75 42.88
N LEU A 24 16.91 10.81 42.12
CA LEU A 24 16.18 11.08 40.88
C LEU A 24 14.76 11.63 41.11
N GLY A 25 14.30 11.72 42.36
CA GLY A 25 12.98 12.28 42.70
C GLY A 25 11.78 11.45 42.23
N VAL A 26 11.98 10.15 41.98
CA VAL A 26 10.97 9.26 41.33
C VAL A 26 9.81 8.90 42.28
N LYS A 27 9.97 9.16 43.58
CA LYS A 27 9.01 8.79 44.64
C LYS A 27 7.75 9.67 44.69
N THR A 28 7.73 10.83 44.03
CA THR A 28 6.54 11.70 43.93
C THR A 28 5.53 11.14 42.92
N ARG A 29 4.23 11.18 43.28
CA ARG A 29 3.15 10.69 42.40
C ARG A 29 3.16 11.34 41.01
N SER A 30 3.53 12.61 40.93
CA SER A 30 3.65 13.35 39.67
C SER A 30 4.83 12.90 38.79
N ALA A 31 5.97 12.53 39.38
CA ALA A 31 7.13 12.03 38.64
C ALA A 31 6.80 10.68 37.97
N LEU A 32 6.12 9.79 38.69
CA LEU A 32 5.69 8.50 38.16
C LEU A 32 4.70 8.65 37.00
N THR A 33 3.77 9.61 37.08
CA THR A 33 2.86 9.90 35.96
C THR A 33 3.58 10.44 34.73
N LEU A 34 4.59 11.29 34.90
CA LEU A 34 5.35 11.85 33.79
C LEU A 34 6.21 10.79 33.09
N ILE A 35 6.86 9.91 33.85
CA ILE A 35 7.64 8.80 33.30
C ILE A 35 6.74 7.84 32.52
N THR A 36 5.57 7.52 33.06
CA THR A 36 4.59 6.66 32.38
C THR A 36 4.11 7.30 31.07
N LEU A 37 3.81 8.60 31.09
CA LEU A 37 3.42 9.35 29.90
C LEU A 37 4.54 9.37 28.85
N LEU A 38 5.79 9.57 29.26
CA LEU A 38 6.95 9.56 28.37
C LEU A 38 7.11 8.21 27.68
N ILE A 39 7.01 7.11 28.44
CA ILE A 39 7.06 5.76 27.89
C ILE A 39 5.92 5.52 26.89
N LEU A 40 4.70 5.98 27.20
CA LEU A 40 3.56 5.90 26.28
C LEU A 40 3.80 6.66 24.96
N ILE A 41 4.38 7.86 25.03
CA ILE A 41 4.69 8.66 23.84
C ILE A 41 5.77 7.97 22.99
N VAL A 42 6.84 7.49 23.62
CA VAL A 42 7.93 6.79 22.93
C VAL A 42 7.40 5.52 22.26
N THR A 43 6.66 4.69 23.00
CA THR A 43 6.07 3.46 22.45
C THR A 43 5.08 3.74 21.33
N SER A 44 4.27 4.81 21.43
CA SER A 44 3.39 5.26 20.35
C SER A 44 4.19 5.68 19.10
N GLY A 45 5.28 6.43 19.27
CA GLY A 45 6.15 6.84 18.16
C GLY A 45 6.79 5.63 17.46
N LEU A 46 7.34 4.69 18.21
CA LEU A 46 7.88 3.44 17.65
C LEU A 46 6.80 2.60 16.96
N ALA A 47 5.60 2.51 17.54
CA ALA A 47 4.49 1.78 16.94
C ALA A 47 4.11 2.35 15.57
N VAL A 48 4.04 3.68 15.44
CA VAL A 48 3.78 4.35 14.16
C VAL A 48 4.87 4.05 13.13
N VAL A 49 6.15 4.13 13.53
CA VAL A 49 7.28 3.81 12.63
C VAL A 49 7.25 2.34 12.19
N LEU A 50 6.90 1.41 13.08
CA LEU A 50 6.75 0.01 12.74
C LEU A 50 5.58 -0.23 11.77
N LYS A 51 4.47 0.50 11.93
CA LYS A 51 3.33 0.46 10.99
C LYS A 51 3.72 1.01 9.62
N GLU A 52 4.48 2.11 9.57
CA GLU A 52 5.03 2.68 8.34
C GLU A 52 5.96 1.68 7.61
N HIS A 53 6.79 0.95 8.37
CA HIS A 53 7.70 -0.03 7.79
C HIS A 53 6.97 -1.25 7.21
N GLN A 54 5.96 -1.77 7.93
CA GLN A 54 5.12 -2.88 7.43
C GLN A 54 4.25 -2.47 6.24
N ASN A 55 3.87 -1.19 6.17
CA ASN A 55 3.12 -0.66 5.04
C ASN A 55 3.86 -0.91 3.72
N ARG A 56 5.20 -0.81 3.68
CA ARG A 56 5.94 -1.03 2.42
C ARG A 56 5.78 -2.44 1.84
N THR A 57 5.72 -3.49 2.66
CA THR A 57 5.67 -4.87 2.14
C THR A 57 4.25 -5.31 1.79
N VAL A 58 3.26 -4.98 2.62
CA VAL A 58 1.85 -5.31 2.34
C VAL A 58 1.32 -4.48 1.16
N PHE A 59 1.81 -3.25 1.01
CA PHE A 59 1.46 -2.40 -0.11
C PHE A 59 2.06 -2.90 -1.42
N HIS A 60 3.20 -3.59 -1.40
CA HIS A 60 3.81 -4.14 -2.61
C HIS A 60 2.94 -5.20 -3.29
N GLU A 61 2.40 -6.15 -2.52
CA GLU A 61 1.54 -7.22 -3.06
C GLU A 61 0.20 -6.65 -3.55
N LEU A 62 -0.38 -5.69 -2.82
CA LEU A 62 -1.56 -4.98 -3.25
C LEU A 62 -1.30 -4.18 -4.54
N GLN A 63 -0.15 -3.52 -4.64
CA GLN A 63 0.24 -2.73 -5.79
C GLN A 63 0.46 -3.62 -7.02
N GLU A 64 1.08 -4.79 -6.86
CA GLU A 64 1.32 -5.72 -7.97
C GLU A 64 0.00 -6.23 -8.58
N LEU A 65 -0.96 -6.66 -7.75
CA LEU A 65 -2.29 -7.06 -8.21
C LEU A 65 -3.03 -5.91 -8.89
N LYS A 66 -2.87 -4.68 -8.37
CA LYS A 66 -3.45 -3.47 -8.95
C LYS A 66 -2.88 -3.19 -10.34
N ASP A 67 -1.57 -3.31 -10.49
CA ASP A 67 -0.86 -3.04 -11.74
C ASP A 67 -1.27 -4.06 -12.82
N GLN A 68 -1.38 -5.35 -12.46
CA GLN A 68 -1.89 -6.39 -13.38
C GLN A 68 -3.32 -6.12 -13.85
N SER A 69 -4.21 -5.71 -12.94
CA SER A 69 -5.59 -5.34 -13.29
C SER A 69 -5.62 -4.16 -14.27
N ASN A 70 -4.76 -3.17 -14.03
CA ASN A 70 -4.70 -1.96 -14.85
C ASN A 70 -4.18 -2.29 -16.27
N GLU A 71 -3.19 -3.17 -16.39
CA GLU A 71 -2.70 -3.63 -17.70
C GLU A 71 -3.80 -4.35 -18.50
N LEU A 72 -4.59 -5.20 -17.83
CA LEU A 72 -5.72 -5.88 -18.46
C LEU A 72 -6.80 -4.90 -18.94
N GLU A 73 -7.11 -3.89 -18.13
CA GLU A 73 -8.11 -2.86 -18.48
C GLU A 73 -7.69 -2.04 -19.69
N VAL A 74 -6.40 -1.68 -19.79
CA VAL A 74 -5.84 -1.01 -20.97
C VAL A 74 -5.97 -1.88 -22.22
N LYS A 75 -5.60 -3.16 -22.13
CA LYS A 75 -5.72 -4.10 -23.26
C LYS A 75 -7.17 -4.28 -23.71
N TRP A 76 -8.10 -4.37 -22.76
CA TRP A 76 -9.53 -4.40 -23.07
C TRP A 76 -9.96 -3.11 -23.76
N GLY A 77 -9.59 -1.94 -23.23
CA GLY A 77 -9.89 -0.66 -23.88
C GLY A 77 -9.42 -0.60 -25.34
N GLN A 78 -8.20 -1.06 -25.59
CA GLN A 78 -7.66 -1.14 -26.95
C GLN A 78 -8.48 -2.07 -27.85
N LEU A 79 -8.76 -3.29 -27.38
CA LEU A 79 -9.61 -4.27 -28.09
C LEU A 79 -11.01 -3.73 -28.39
N LEU A 80 -11.59 -2.96 -27.48
CA LEU A 80 -12.91 -2.35 -27.67
C LEU A 80 -12.87 -1.31 -28.79
N ILE A 81 -11.80 -0.51 -28.87
CA ILE A 81 -11.63 0.46 -29.95
C ILE A 81 -11.42 -0.25 -31.29
N GLU A 82 -10.58 -1.29 -31.32
CA GLU A 82 -10.41 -2.15 -32.50
C GLU A 82 -11.76 -2.73 -32.96
N GLN A 83 -12.54 -3.29 -32.02
CA GLN A 83 -13.87 -3.84 -32.31
C GLN A 83 -14.86 -2.77 -32.77
N SER A 84 -14.84 -1.58 -32.19
CA SER A 84 -15.73 -0.48 -32.60
C SER A 84 -15.42 0.00 -34.03
N THR A 85 -14.16 -0.14 -34.47
CA THR A 85 -13.70 0.23 -35.81
C THR A 85 -14.05 -0.86 -36.84
N PHE A 86 -13.79 -2.14 -36.53
CA PHE A 86 -14.08 -3.26 -37.45
C PHE A 86 -15.56 -3.68 -37.48
N GLY A 87 -16.32 -3.40 -36.42
CA GLY A 87 -17.69 -3.89 -36.25
C GLY A 87 -18.73 -3.23 -37.16
N VAL A 88 -18.45 -2.05 -37.72
CA VAL A 88 -19.43 -1.25 -38.47
C VAL A 88 -19.15 -1.23 -39.97
N GLU A 89 -17.89 -1.12 -40.41
CA GLU A 89 -17.57 -0.99 -41.84
C GLU A 89 -17.54 -2.33 -42.60
N GLY A 90 -16.69 -3.27 -42.19
CA GLY A 90 -16.44 -4.47 -43.02
C GLY A 90 -17.64 -5.39 -43.18
N ARG A 91 -18.51 -5.47 -42.17
CA ARG A 91 -19.70 -6.35 -42.21
C ARG A 91 -20.85 -5.78 -43.03
N VAL A 92 -20.94 -4.46 -43.15
CA VAL A 92 -21.99 -3.80 -43.94
C VAL A 92 -21.63 -3.83 -45.42
N GLU A 93 -20.37 -3.57 -45.75
CA GLU A 93 -19.85 -3.65 -47.12
C GLU A 93 -19.98 -5.07 -47.68
N GLN A 94 -19.52 -6.08 -46.93
CA GLN A 94 -19.59 -7.47 -47.36
C GLN A 94 -21.03 -7.94 -47.59
N LYS A 95 -21.97 -7.50 -46.73
CA LYS A 95 -23.39 -7.78 -46.92
C LYS A 95 -24.01 -7.02 -48.10
N ALA A 96 -23.56 -5.79 -48.38
CA ALA A 96 -24.01 -5.03 -49.54
C ALA A 96 -23.51 -5.63 -50.87
N VAL A 97 -22.30 -6.18 -50.88
CA VAL A 97 -21.74 -6.86 -52.05
C VAL A 97 -22.37 -8.25 -52.23
N ASP A 98 -22.44 -9.06 -51.18
CA ASP A 98 -22.87 -10.47 -51.28
C ASP A 98 -24.40 -10.60 -51.39
N ASP A 99 -25.17 -9.92 -50.53
CA ASP A 99 -26.63 -10.05 -50.50
C ASP A 99 -27.31 -9.08 -51.48
N LEU A 100 -26.79 -7.86 -51.64
CA LEU A 100 -27.39 -6.83 -52.50
C LEU A 100 -26.73 -6.69 -53.88
N LYS A 101 -25.63 -7.41 -54.16
CA LYS A 101 -24.86 -7.30 -55.42
C LYS A 101 -24.48 -5.87 -55.79
N MET A 102 -24.27 -5.00 -54.79
CA MET A 102 -23.85 -3.63 -55.04
C MET A 102 -22.41 -3.62 -55.56
N GLN A 103 -22.16 -2.83 -56.60
CA GLN A 103 -20.85 -2.59 -57.18
C GLN A 103 -20.52 -1.10 -57.06
N LEU A 104 -19.25 -0.78 -56.84
CA LEU A 104 -18.79 0.61 -56.85
C LEU A 104 -18.96 1.17 -58.27
N PRO A 105 -19.68 2.30 -58.44
CA PRO A 105 -19.89 2.90 -59.75
C PRO A 105 -18.58 3.49 -60.29
N GLU A 106 -18.38 3.39 -61.60
CA GLU A 106 -17.24 4.02 -62.27
C GLU A 106 -17.39 5.54 -62.29
N LEU A 107 -16.26 6.27 -62.34
CA LEU A 107 -16.22 7.75 -62.36
C LEU A 107 -17.09 8.38 -63.46
N SER A 108 -17.38 7.63 -64.54
CA SER A 108 -18.23 8.03 -65.66
C SER A 108 -19.74 8.00 -65.35
N GLU A 109 -20.17 7.32 -64.29
CA GLU A 109 -21.58 7.19 -63.89
C GLU A 109 -21.98 8.18 -62.79
N ILE A 110 -21.03 8.95 -62.26
CA ILE A 110 -21.27 9.91 -61.18
C ILE A 110 -21.78 11.23 -61.76
N ILE A 111 -23.09 11.44 -61.72
CA ILE A 111 -23.74 12.71 -62.07
C ILE A 111 -23.93 13.59 -60.83
N MET A 112 -23.26 14.74 -60.81
CA MET A 112 -23.36 15.72 -59.74
C MET A 112 -24.58 16.62 -59.99
N VAL A 113 -25.61 16.50 -59.16
CA VAL A 113 -26.81 17.36 -59.26
C VAL A 113 -26.58 18.64 -58.47
N SER A 114 -26.37 19.75 -59.17
CA SER A 114 -26.37 21.08 -58.57
C SER A 114 -27.81 21.52 -58.31
N TYR A 115 -28.13 21.82 -57.05
CA TYR A 115 -29.41 22.44 -56.69
C TYR A 115 -29.33 23.94 -57.00
N GLU A 116 -30.25 24.43 -57.83
CA GLU A 116 -30.49 25.87 -58.08
C GLU A 116 -31.63 26.37 -57.19
#